data_AF-A0A816UFR4-F1
#
_entry.id   AF-A0A816UFR4-F1
#
_cell.length_a   1.000
_cell.length_b   1.000
_cell.length_c   1.000
_cell.angle_alpha   90.00
_cell.angle_beta   90.00
_cell.angle_gamma   90.00
#
_symmetry.space_group_name_H-M   'P 1'
#
loop_
_entity.id
_entity.type
_entity.pdbx_description
1 polymer ?
#
loop_
_entity_poly.entity_id
_entity_poly.type
_entity_poly.pdbx_seq_one_letter_code
_entity_poly.pdbx_strand_id
1 'polypeptide(L)'
;MVTRSVDLRSDTVTRPTDAMREAMASAEVDDDILGYDPTARHLEEEMAKMMGKEAALFVPSGTMGNLICVMVHCEMRGSELGAIEAAIRDPKGSTFYPSTMLICLENTHANSGGRCLSAEYTDSVGKIAKRHGLKLHIDGARLFNASIALGVPVHRLLTLCVSLKIFMDMEDGSRLTAEKLRKSLTECGILVLPGNSSRIRMVVHHQITISDVHYTLSCLQQAMQMIQEPSLNQTGKTENALSF
;
A
#
# COMPACT_ATOMS: atom_id res chain seq x y z
N MET A 1 26.02 -3.96 -18.85
CA MET A 1 25.34 -4.50 -17.65
C MET A 1 24.91 -3.31 -16.82
N VAL A 2 23.63 -3.21 -16.48
CA VAL A 2 23.19 -2.18 -15.53
C VAL A 2 23.66 -2.62 -14.14
N THR A 3 24.68 -1.98 -13.60
CA THR A 3 25.35 -2.36 -12.35
C THR A 3 24.61 -1.90 -11.09
N ARG A 4 23.60 -1.04 -11.22
CA ARG A 4 22.82 -0.50 -10.11
C ARG A 4 21.34 -0.79 -10.32
N SER A 5 20.68 -1.43 -9.35
CA SER A 5 19.24 -1.69 -9.39
C SER A 5 18.56 -1.03 -8.19
N VAL A 6 17.53 -0.23 -8.47
CA VAL A 6 16.71 0.45 -7.46
C VAL A 6 15.27 -0.03 -7.60
N ASP A 7 14.75 -0.72 -6.58
CA ASP A 7 13.42 -1.33 -6.63
C ASP A 7 12.38 -0.50 -5.89
N LEU A 8 11.64 0.34 -6.64
CA LEU A 8 10.60 1.23 -6.13
C LEU A 8 9.20 0.68 -6.36
N ARG A 9 9.05 -0.63 -6.65
CA ARG A 9 7.76 -1.24 -6.94
C ARG A 9 6.84 -1.25 -5.72
N SER A 10 7.37 -1.67 -4.58
CA SER A 10 6.60 -1.92 -3.36
C SER A 10 7.54 -2.03 -2.15
N ASP A 11 7.05 -1.69 -0.96
CA ASP A 11 7.73 -1.99 0.31
C ASP A 11 7.78 -3.50 0.63
N THR A 12 6.94 -4.29 -0.03
CA THR A 12 6.94 -5.77 0.05
C THR A 12 8.17 -6.43 -0.56
N VAL A 13 9.02 -5.69 -1.29
CA VAL A 13 10.28 -6.23 -1.85
C VAL A 13 11.42 -6.26 -0.83
N THR A 14 11.16 -5.73 0.37
CA THR A 14 12.15 -5.66 1.44
C THR A 14 12.69 -7.04 1.80
N ARG A 15 13.98 -7.07 2.13
CA ARG A 15 14.68 -8.29 2.57
C ARG A 15 15.07 -8.16 4.05
N PRO A 16 15.10 -9.26 4.81
CA PRO A 16 15.57 -9.26 6.18
C PRO A 16 16.98 -8.64 6.28
N THR A 17 17.17 -7.79 7.30
CA THR A 17 18.49 -7.28 7.69
C THR A 17 19.32 -8.41 8.29
N ASP A 18 20.63 -8.19 8.45
CA ASP A 18 21.50 -9.21 9.07
C ASP A 18 21.08 -9.51 10.50
N ALA A 19 20.69 -8.49 11.28
CA ALA A 19 20.13 -8.67 12.62
C ALA A 19 18.84 -9.50 12.63
N MET A 20 17.95 -9.32 11.63
CA MET A 20 16.76 -10.17 11.50
C MET A 20 17.14 -11.60 11.15
N ARG A 21 18.15 -11.82 10.30
CA ARG A 21 18.64 -13.16 9.94
C ARG A 21 19.23 -13.89 11.12
N GLU A 22 20.01 -13.18 11.93
CA GLU A 22 20.57 -13.70 13.18
C GLU A 22 19.46 -14.06 14.17
N ALA A 23 18.50 -13.16 14.40
CA ALA A 23 17.36 -13.42 15.28
C ALA A 23 16.53 -14.63 14.84
N MET A 24 16.27 -14.78 13.52
CA MET A 24 15.59 -15.96 12.98
C MET A 24 16.40 -17.25 13.20
N ALA A 25 17.72 -17.20 13.04
CA ALA A 25 18.59 -18.36 13.20
C ALA A 25 18.68 -18.83 14.67
N SER A 26 18.50 -17.92 15.63
CA SER A 26 18.56 -18.21 17.06
C SER A 26 17.19 -18.25 17.76
N ALA A 27 16.08 -18.22 17.02
CA ALA A 27 14.74 -18.18 17.60
C ALA A 27 14.41 -19.46 18.37
N GLU A 28 13.75 -19.30 19.53
CA GLU A 28 13.18 -20.43 20.28
C GLU A 28 11.83 -20.79 19.66
N VAL A 29 11.68 -22.02 19.19
CA VAL A 29 10.50 -22.46 18.43
C VAL A 29 9.86 -23.71 19.02
N ASP A 30 8.55 -23.83 18.88
CA ASP A 30 7.77 -25.00 19.31
C ASP A 30 6.48 -25.15 18.48
N ASP A 31 5.66 -26.16 18.78
CA ASP A 31 4.38 -26.38 18.13
C ASP A 31 3.32 -25.37 18.61
N ASP A 32 2.96 -24.44 17.73
CA ASP A 32 1.98 -23.38 18.00
C ASP A 32 0.55 -23.89 18.22
N ILE A 33 0.22 -25.10 17.73
CA ILE A 33 -1.11 -25.69 17.88
C ILE A 33 -1.26 -26.36 19.26
N LEU A 34 -0.20 -27.04 19.74
CA LEU A 34 -0.26 -27.87 20.94
C LEU A 34 0.19 -27.15 22.22
N GLY A 35 1.14 -26.23 22.12
CA GLY A 35 1.83 -25.65 23.29
C GLY A 35 2.14 -24.16 23.21
N TYR A 36 1.76 -23.49 22.13
CA TYR A 36 2.17 -22.14 21.74
C TYR A 36 3.67 -22.03 21.44
N ASP A 37 4.03 -21.48 20.28
CA ASP A 37 5.42 -21.18 19.97
C ASP A 37 5.90 -19.98 20.83
N PRO A 38 7.02 -20.08 21.58
CA PRO A 38 7.46 -19.01 22.47
C PRO A 38 7.76 -17.69 21.76
N THR A 39 8.36 -17.76 20.57
CA THR A 39 8.69 -16.57 19.77
C THR A 39 7.42 -15.94 19.20
N ALA A 40 6.49 -16.75 18.68
CA ALA A 40 5.22 -16.28 18.17
C ALA A 40 4.38 -15.62 19.28
N ARG A 41 4.28 -16.25 20.46
CA ARG A 41 3.54 -15.71 21.59
C ARG A 41 4.12 -14.38 22.06
N HIS A 42 5.44 -14.27 22.16
CA HIS A 42 6.08 -13.02 22.53
C HIS A 42 5.78 -11.89 21.52
N LEU A 43 5.80 -12.20 20.23
CA LEU A 43 5.39 -11.26 19.18
C LEU A 43 3.94 -10.80 19.36
N GLU A 44 3.01 -11.72 19.60
CA GLU A 44 1.60 -11.41 19.82
C GLU A 44 1.36 -10.56 21.06
N GLU A 45 2.00 -10.88 22.19
CA GLU A 45 1.91 -10.13 23.44
C GLU A 45 2.42 -8.69 23.27
N GLU A 46 3.59 -8.52 22.65
CA GLU A 46 4.16 -7.20 22.39
C GLU A 46 3.29 -6.40 21.40
N MET A 47 2.74 -7.04 20.37
CA MET A 47 1.82 -6.39 19.45
C MET A 47 0.51 -5.99 20.15
N ALA A 48 -0.09 -6.85 20.98
CA ALA A 48 -1.28 -6.52 21.75
C ALA A 48 -1.05 -5.30 22.64
N LYS A 49 0.08 -5.28 23.35
CA LYS A 49 0.50 -4.15 24.20
C LYS A 49 0.74 -2.87 23.40
N MET A 50 1.48 -2.93 22.29
CA MET A 50 1.74 -1.78 21.42
C MET A 50 0.44 -1.20 20.83
N MET A 51 -0.52 -2.07 20.51
CA MET A 51 -1.82 -1.72 19.94
C MET A 51 -2.87 -1.33 21.00
N GLY A 52 -2.59 -1.54 22.29
CA GLY A 52 -3.56 -1.31 23.36
C GLY A 52 -4.78 -2.25 23.27
N LYS A 53 -4.53 -3.52 22.92
CA LYS A 53 -5.54 -4.59 22.79
C LYS A 53 -5.28 -5.71 23.78
N GLU A 54 -6.34 -6.47 24.07
CA GLU A 54 -6.30 -7.58 25.01
C GLU A 54 -5.47 -8.76 24.49
N ALA A 55 -5.46 -8.97 23.18
CA ALA A 55 -4.72 -10.03 22.50
C ALA A 55 -4.38 -9.63 21.06
N ALA A 56 -3.44 -10.36 20.46
CA ALA A 56 -3.12 -10.32 19.03
C ALA A 56 -2.98 -11.74 18.50
N LEU A 57 -2.99 -11.89 17.17
CA LEU A 57 -2.82 -13.17 16.49
C LEU A 57 -1.85 -12.99 15.32
N PHE A 58 -0.80 -13.79 15.29
CA PHE A 58 0.13 -13.85 14.16
C PHE A 58 -0.50 -14.61 13.00
N VAL A 59 -0.38 -14.05 11.80
CA VAL A 59 -0.95 -14.63 10.58
C VAL A 59 0.05 -14.54 9.41
N PRO A 60 0.19 -15.59 8.58
CA PRO A 60 1.05 -15.59 7.40
C PRO A 60 0.90 -14.41 6.41
N SER A 61 -0.27 -13.75 6.35
CA SER A 61 -0.47 -12.61 5.47
C SER A 61 -1.55 -11.66 5.96
N GLY A 62 -1.46 -10.38 5.55
CA GLY A 62 -2.51 -9.38 5.80
C GLY A 62 -3.86 -9.79 5.21
N THR A 63 -3.86 -10.47 4.05
CA THR A 63 -5.08 -11.03 3.45
C THR A 63 -5.77 -12.01 4.40
N MET A 64 -4.99 -12.90 5.03
CA MET A 64 -5.55 -13.87 5.98
C MET A 64 -6.06 -13.19 7.25
N GLY A 65 -5.33 -12.19 7.76
CA GLY A 65 -5.80 -11.38 8.90
C GLY A 65 -7.14 -10.68 8.62
N ASN A 66 -7.27 -10.05 7.45
CA ASN A 66 -8.52 -9.44 7.01
C ASN A 66 -9.65 -10.46 6.86
N LEU A 67 -9.37 -11.62 6.25
CA LEU A 67 -10.37 -12.66 6.07
C LEU A 67 -10.85 -13.24 7.41
N ILE A 68 -9.93 -13.55 8.33
CA ILE A 68 -10.27 -14.01 9.69
C ILE A 68 -11.13 -12.98 10.39
N CYS A 69 -10.79 -11.70 10.30
CA CYS A 69 -11.59 -10.63 10.90
C CYS A 69 -13.03 -10.61 10.36
N VAL A 70 -13.20 -10.69 9.03
CA VAL A 70 -14.52 -10.77 8.41
C VAL A 70 -15.26 -12.03 8.87
N MET A 71 -14.60 -13.20 8.91
CA MET A 71 -15.21 -14.46 9.33
C MET A 71 -15.64 -14.47 10.80
N VAL A 72 -14.87 -13.82 11.68
CA VAL A 72 -15.15 -13.73 13.12
C VAL A 72 -16.27 -12.72 13.41
N HIS A 73 -16.39 -11.65 12.62
CA HIS A 73 -17.38 -10.59 12.88
C HIS A 73 -18.66 -10.69 12.04
N CYS A 74 -18.67 -11.45 10.95
CA CYS A 74 -19.84 -11.63 10.10
C CYS A 74 -20.37 -13.07 10.20
N GLU A 75 -21.44 -13.25 10.98
CA GLU A 75 -22.10 -14.56 11.18
C GLU A 75 -22.90 -15.04 9.93
N MET A 76 -23.17 -14.14 8.97
CA MET A 76 -23.98 -14.42 7.77
C MET A 76 -23.29 -13.90 6.49
N ARG A 77 -23.32 -14.69 5.40
CA ARG A 77 -22.60 -14.37 4.15
C ARG A 77 -23.42 -13.43 3.25
N GLY A 78 -22.81 -12.30 2.85
CA GLY A 78 -23.32 -11.37 1.82
C GLY A 78 -23.33 -9.92 2.31
N SER A 79 -22.73 -8.98 1.58
CA SER A 79 -22.81 -7.53 1.85
C SER A 79 -22.41 -6.72 0.62
N GLU A 80 -23.06 -5.57 0.41
CA GLU A 80 -22.79 -4.61 -0.68
C GLU A 80 -22.26 -3.26 -0.14
N LEU A 81 -21.57 -2.50 -1.00
CA LEU A 81 -20.85 -1.27 -0.67
C LEU A 81 -21.61 -0.01 -1.13
N GLY A 82 -21.92 0.88 -0.19
CA GLY A 82 -22.44 2.24 -0.40
C GLY A 82 -22.12 3.14 0.79
N ALA A 83 -22.39 4.46 0.71
CA ALA A 83 -22.05 5.44 1.73
C ALA A 83 -22.46 4.98 3.15
N ILE A 84 -21.50 5.02 4.10
CA ILE A 84 -21.53 4.25 5.36
C ILE A 84 -22.91 4.20 6.02
N GLU A 85 -23.54 5.32 6.38
CA GLU A 85 -24.86 5.32 7.03
C GLU A 85 -26.00 4.88 6.08
N ALA A 86 -25.98 5.30 4.82
CA ALA A 86 -26.99 4.92 3.82
C ALA A 86 -26.90 3.43 3.41
N ALA A 87 -25.77 2.78 3.67
CA ALA A 87 -25.54 1.36 3.44
C ALA A 87 -25.82 0.48 4.65
N ILE A 88 -26.13 1.06 5.83
CA ILE A 88 -26.55 0.28 7.01
C ILE A 88 -27.97 -0.24 6.77
N ARG A 89 -28.10 -1.55 6.60
CA ARG A 89 -29.39 -2.25 6.48
C ARG A 89 -29.83 -2.70 7.87
N ASP A 90 -31.05 -2.35 8.26
CA ASP A 90 -31.60 -2.68 9.59
C ASP A 90 -31.65 -4.21 9.79
N PRO A 91 -31.09 -4.77 10.87
CA PRO A 91 -31.22 -6.19 11.19
C PRO A 91 -32.67 -6.66 11.35
N LYS A 92 -33.64 -5.75 11.55
CA LYS A 92 -35.08 -6.04 11.62
C LYS A 92 -35.80 -5.91 10.26
N GLY A 93 -35.09 -5.50 9.20
CA GLY A 93 -35.68 -5.09 7.92
C GLY A 93 -35.50 -6.11 6.79
N SER A 94 -36.45 -7.05 6.67
CA SER A 94 -36.68 -7.93 5.51
C SER A 94 -35.77 -9.16 5.35
N THR A 95 -36.39 -10.31 5.07
CA THR A 95 -35.75 -11.59 4.69
C THR A 95 -34.99 -11.56 3.35
N PHE A 96 -35.11 -10.49 2.57
CA PHE A 96 -34.62 -10.42 1.19
C PHE A 96 -33.22 -9.78 1.04
N TYR A 97 -32.69 -9.19 2.12
CA TYR A 97 -31.41 -8.48 2.07
C TYR A 97 -30.54 -8.81 3.30
N PRO A 98 -29.20 -8.87 3.14
CA PRO A 98 -28.30 -9.12 4.25
C PRO A 98 -28.26 -7.96 5.25
N SER A 99 -28.11 -8.28 6.53
CA SER A 99 -27.90 -7.32 7.62
C SER A 99 -26.47 -6.81 7.65
N THR A 100 -26.29 -5.51 7.88
CA THR A 100 -24.95 -4.91 8.03
C THR A 100 -24.39 -5.25 9.42
N MET A 101 -23.16 -5.79 9.49
CA MET A 101 -22.53 -6.21 10.75
C MET A 101 -21.16 -5.57 11.03
N LEU A 102 -20.43 -5.23 9.97
CA LEU A 102 -19.03 -4.80 10.05
C LEU A 102 -18.76 -3.61 9.13
N ILE A 103 -18.08 -2.60 9.66
CA ILE A 103 -17.46 -1.54 8.88
C ILE A 103 -15.96 -1.84 8.79
N CYS A 104 -15.40 -1.86 7.59
CA CYS A 104 -13.95 -2.00 7.37
C CYS A 104 -13.38 -0.66 6.88
N LEU A 105 -12.31 -0.20 7.50
CA LEU A 105 -11.50 0.93 7.04
C LEU A 105 -10.11 0.43 6.66
N GLU A 106 -9.47 1.03 5.65
CA GLU A 106 -8.08 0.77 5.30
C GLU A 106 -7.22 2.01 5.65
N ASN A 107 -6.16 1.84 6.44
CA ASN A 107 -5.31 2.95 6.86
C ASN A 107 -3.82 2.54 6.98
N THR A 108 -2.91 2.97 6.08
CA THR A 108 -3.04 3.80 4.87
C THR A 108 -3.91 3.19 3.76
N HIS A 109 -4.70 3.99 3.03
CA HIS A 109 -5.37 3.50 1.82
C HIS A 109 -4.41 3.42 0.62
N ALA A 110 -4.17 2.21 0.12
CA ALA A 110 -3.19 1.92 -0.92
C ALA A 110 -3.53 2.61 -2.25
N ASN A 111 -4.80 2.61 -2.65
CA ASN A 111 -5.24 3.16 -3.93
C ASN A 111 -5.37 4.68 -3.93
N SER A 112 -5.33 5.32 -2.76
CA SER A 112 -5.26 6.78 -2.63
C SER A 112 -3.83 7.29 -2.44
N GLY A 113 -2.82 6.44 -2.59
CA GLY A 113 -1.41 6.85 -2.56
C GLY A 113 -0.83 6.87 -1.17
N GLY A 114 -1.29 5.97 -0.30
CA GLY A 114 -0.82 5.94 1.08
C GLY A 114 -1.43 7.04 1.94
N ARG A 115 -2.57 7.61 1.51
CA ARG A 115 -3.29 8.63 2.29
C ARG A 115 -3.83 8.05 3.58
N CYS A 116 -3.99 8.96 4.52
CA CYS A 116 -4.20 8.65 5.91
C CYS A 116 -5.58 9.13 6.32
N LEU A 117 -6.33 8.25 6.96
CA LEU A 117 -7.58 8.63 7.60
C LEU A 117 -7.26 9.32 8.93
N SER A 118 -7.97 10.42 9.23
CA SER A 118 -7.77 11.25 10.44
C SER A 118 -8.26 10.55 11.73
N ALA A 119 -7.80 10.97 12.93
CA ALA A 119 -8.24 10.36 14.19
C ALA A 119 -9.72 10.71 14.39
N GLU A 120 -10.04 11.95 14.13
CA GLU A 120 -11.37 12.51 14.24
C GLU A 120 -12.33 11.80 13.28
N TYR A 121 -11.87 11.45 12.07
CA TYR A 121 -12.66 10.69 11.10
C TYR A 121 -12.95 9.27 11.59
N THR A 122 -11.93 8.50 11.98
CA THR A 122 -12.15 7.12 12.41
C THR A 122 -12.88 7.06 13.76
N ASP A 123 -12.72 8.04 14.67
CA ASP A 123 -13.57 8.20 15.86
C ASP A 123 -15.03 8.47 15.49
N SER A 124 -15.27 9.26 14.44
CA SER A 124 -16.61 9.53 13.94
C SER A 124 -17.26 8.27 13.35
N VAL A 125 -16.50 7.47 12.61
CA VAL A 125 -16.96 6.16 12.12
C VAL A 125 -17.20 5.18 13.27
N GLY A 126 -16.35 5.17 14.30
CA GLY A 126 -16.53 4.37 15.51
C GLY A 126 -17.81 4.74 16.27
N LYS A 127 -18.14 6.04 16.34
CA LYS A 127 -19.41 6.52 16.90
C LYS A 127 -20.61 6.03 16.09
N ILE A 128 -20.52 6.06 14.76
CA ILE A 128 -21.56 5.50 13.87
C ILE A 128 -21.73 4.01 14.14
N ALA A 129 -20.63 3.24 14.11
CA ALA A 129 -20.64 1.81 14.37
C ALA A 129 -21.34 1.49 15.70
N LYS A 130 -20.94 2.19 16.78
CA LYS A 130 -21.51 2.02 18.12
C LYS A 130 -23.01 2.35 18.17
N ARG A 131 -23.46 3.43 17.51
CA ARG A 131 -24.89 3.80 17.46
C ARG A 131 -25.75 2.72 16.80
N HIS A 132 -25.20 2.05 15.79
CA HIS A 132 -25.91 1.03 15.01
C HIS A 132 -25.61 -0.42 15.46
N GLY A 133 -24.86 -0.60 16.56
CA GLY A 133 -24.48 -1.93 17.06
C GLY A 133 -23.51 -2.70 16.15
N LEU A 134 -22.83 -2.01 15.25
CA LEU A 134 -21.88 -2.58 14.28
C LEU A 134 -20.49 -2.74 14.87
N LYS A 135 -19.71 -3.68 14.33
CA LYS A 135 -18.28 -3.80 14.58
C LYS A 135 -17.49 -2.91 13.63
N LEU A 136 -16.27 -2.53 14.03
CA LEU A 136 -15.34 -1.75 13.21
C LEU A 136 -14.01 -2.49 13.12
N HIS A 137 -13.58 -2.78 11.90
CA HIS A 137 -12.26 -3.32 11.56
C HIS A 137 -11.42 -2.26 10.86
N ILE A 138 -10.11 -2.28 11.14
CA ILE A 138 -9.14 -1.43 10.46
C ILE A 138 -8.08 -2.35 9.83
N ASP A 139 -8.04 -2.39 8.49
CA ASP A 139 -6.89 -2.89 7.76
C ASP A 139 -5.71 -1.94 7.97
N GLY A 140 -4.83 -2.34 8.87
CA GLY A 140 -3.65 -1.61 9.30
C GLY A 140 -2.35 -2.10 8.66
N ALA A 141 -2.36 -2.60 7.43
CA ALA A 141 -1.15 -3.14 6.78
C ALA A 141 0.07 -2.18 6.78
N ARG A 142 -0.15 -0.87 6.99
CA ARG A 142 0.90 0.16 7.13
C ARG A 142 0.67 1.06 8.35
N LEU A 143 0.12 0.51 9.43
CA LEU A 143 -0.26 1.24 10.65
C LEU A 143 0.94 1.83 11.42
N PHE A 144 2.18 1.43 11.15
CA PHE A 144 3.36 2.01 11.84
C PHE A 144 3.91 3.23 11.13
N ASN A 145 3.96 3.22 9.79
CA ASN A 145 4.18 4.44 9.02
C ASN A 145 3.18 5.51 9.47
N ALA A 146 1.99 5.00 9.74
CA ALA A 146 0.92 5.73 10.30
C ALA A 146 1.29 6.70 11.44
N SER A 147 2.04 6.14 12.39
CA SER A 147 2.41 6.74 13.66
C SER A 147 3.33 7.91 13.46
N ILE A 148 4.33 7.64 12.64
CA ILE A 148 5.49 8.48 12.48
C ILE A 148 5.06 9.81 11.88
N ALA A 149 4.26 9.78 10.84
CA ALA A 149 4.00 10.98 10.08
C ALA A 149 2.93 11.90 10.69
N LEU A 150 2.21 11.44 11.72
CA LEU A 150 1.30 12.28 12.49
C LEU A 150 1.82 12.59 13.89
N GLY A 151 2.91 11.94 14.32
CA GLY A 151 3.46 12.10 15.66
C GLY A 151 2.53 11.58 16.75
N VAL A 152 1.75 10.53 16.46
CA VAL A 152 0.74 9.98 17.37
C VAL A 152 1.04 8.49 17.63
N PRO A 153 1.04 8.00 18.89
CA PRO A 153 1.35 6.59 19.20
C PRO A 153 0.40 5.56 18.55
N VAL A 154 0.89 4.38 18.16
CA VAL A 154 0.13 3.36 17.39
C VAL A 154 -1.20 2.93 18.02
N HIS A 155 -1.29 2.82 19.34
CA HIS A 155 -2.56 2.52 20.02
C HIS A 155 -3.63 3.62 19.83
N ARG A 156 -3.21 4.87 19.59
CA ARG A 156 -4.10 5.95 19.15
C ARG A 156 -4.40 5.88 17.66
N LEU A 157 -3.54 5.22 16.87
CA LEU A 157 -3.61 5.09 15.40
C LEU A 157 -4.46 3.94 14.86
N LEU A 158 -4.93 3.10 15.77
CA LEU A 158 -6.27 2.54 15.66
C LEU A 158 -7.36 3.64 15.54
N THR A 159 -6.90 4.89 15.47
CA THR A 159 -7.31 6.08 14.73
C THR A 159 -6.06 6.91 14.25
N LEU A 160 -5.28 6.65 13.15
CA LEU A 160 -4.37 7.59 12.35
C LEU A 160 -3.12 7.10 11.55
N CYS A 161 -2.62 7.84 10.49
CA CYS A 161 -1.46 7.49 9.59
C CYS A 161 -0.42 8.52 8.88
N VAL A 162 0.86 8.20 8.39
CA VAL A 162 1.43 8.21 6.96
C VAL A 162 2.69 7.34 6.58
N SER A 163 2.62 6.60 5.44
CA SER A 163 3.78 6.09 4.63
C SER A 163 4.00 6.90 3.34
N LEU A 164 5.25 7.15 2.91
CA LEU A 164 5.57 7.94 1.71
C LEU A 164 5.47 7.09 0.41
N LYS A 165 4.29 7.08 -0.23
CA LYS A 165 4.10 6.57 -1.61
C LYS A 165 4.02 7.75 -2.57
N ILE A 166 4.76 7.70 -3.67
CA ILE A 166 4.79 8.76 -4.68
C ILE A 166 4.05 8.25 -5.92
N PHE A 167 2.98 8.96 -6.30
CA PHE A 167 2.37 8.81 -7.62
C PHE A 167 2.91 9.90 -8.53
N MET A 168 3.29 9.52 -9.74
CA MET A 168 3.58 10.45 -10.81
C MET A 168 2.43 10.36 -11.82
N ASP A 169 1.64 11.43 -11.87
CA ASP A 169 0.57 11.61 -12.84
C ASP A 169 1.11 12.30 -14.08
N MET A 170 0.60 11.88 -15.23
CA MET A 170 1.02 12.39 -16.53
C MET A 170 -0.17 13.08 -17.18
N GLU A 171 0.05 14.30 -17.68
CA GLU A 171 -1.01 15.08 -18.32
C GLU A 171 -1.43 14.45 -19.66
N ASP A 172 -2.76 14.44 -19.87
CA ASP A 172 -3.37 13.99 -21.13
C ASP A 172 -2.91 14.90 -22.28
N GLY A 173 -2.43 14.28 -23.36
CA GLY A 173 -1.87 14.99 -24.52
C GLY A 173 -0.34 15.12 -24.53
N SER A 174 0.35 14.72 -23.47
CA SER A 174 1.81 14.60 -23.49
C SER A 174 2.27 13.43 -24.38
N ARG A 175 3.41 13.56 -25.07
CA ARG A 175 4.03 12.44 -25.83
C ARG A 175 4.56 11.31 -24.92
N LEU A 176 4.64 11.60 -23.62
CA LEU A 176 5.08 10.73 -22.56
C LEU A 176 3.88 9.86 -22.15
N THR A 177 4.04 8.54 -22.12
CA THR A 177 3.06 7.61 -21.52
C THR A 177 3.69 6.88 -20.35
N ALA A 178 2.89 6.39 -19.40
CA ALA A 178 3.41 5.68 -18.23
C ALA A 178 4.29 4.49 -18.65
N GLU A 179 3.93 3.83 -19.76
CA GLU A 179 4.69 2.70 -20.29
C GLU A 179 6.06 3.11 -20.87
N LYS A 180 6.12 4.22 -21.62
CA LYS A 180 7.40 4.72 -22.15
C LYS A 180 8.36 5.12 -21.03
N LEU A 181 7.84 5.85 -20.03
CA LEU A 181 8.64 6.28 -18.88
C LEU A 181 9.10 5.07 -18.06
N ARG A 182 8.22 4.10 -17.80
CA ARG A 182 8.57 2.84 -17.13
C ARG A 182 9.68 2.09 -17.87
N LYS A 183 9.59 1.99 -19.19
CA LYS A 183 10.61 1.32 -20.00
C LYS A 183 11.96 2.02 -19.88
N SER A 184 12.00 3.35 -20.02
CA SER A 184 13.23 4.14 -19.86
C SER A 184 13.83 3.99 -18.46
N LEU A 185 13.02 4.03 -17.41
CA LEU A 185 13.47 3.78 -16.04
C LEU A 185 14.04 2.38 -15.86
N THR A 186 13.40 1.36 -16.47
CA THR A 186 13.86 -0.03 -16.41
C THR A 186 15.22 -0.21 -17.11
N GLU A 187 15.45 0.50 -18.22
CA GLU A 187 16.74 0.51 -18.93
C GLU A 187 17.87 1.09 -18.08
N CYS A 188 17.55 2.03 -17.18
CA CYS A 188 18.47 2.55 -16.16
C CYS A 188 18.48 1.74 -14.85
N GLY A 189 17.79 0.59 -14.77
CA GLY A 189 17.79 -0.29 -13.59
C GLY A 189 16.83 0.12 -12.47
N ILE A 190 15.93 1.07 -12.73
CA ILE A 190 14.90 1.52 -11.79
C ILE A 190 13.62 0.75 -12.05
N LEU A 191 13.16 -0.01 -11.06
CA LEU A 191 11.94 -0.81 -11.14
C LEU A 191 10.79 -0.04 -10.50
N VAL A 192 9.71 0.14 -11.23
CA VAL A 192 8.49 0.83 -10.77
C VAL A 192 7.26 0.03 -11.17
N LEU A 193 6.13 0.22 -10.48
CA LEU A 193 4.87 -0.41 -10.87
C LEU A 193 4.00 0.55 -11.68
N PRO A 194 3.33 0.07 -12.75
CA PRO A 194 2.31 0.86 -13.43
C PRO A 194 1.11 1.06 -12.49
N GLY A 195 0.53 2.25 -12.50
CA GLY A 195 -0.75 2.56 -11.86
C GLY A 195 -1.89 2.42 -12.86
N ASN A 196 -1.90 3.28 -13.88
CA ASN A 196 -2.81 3.22 -15.03
C ASN A 196 -2.07 3.76 -16.28
N SER A 197 -2.77 4.02 -17.39
CA SER A 197 -2.16 4.49 -18.65
C SER A 197 -1.36 5.79 -18.52
N SER A 198 -1.65 6.61 -17.51
CA SER A 198 -1.04 7.92 -17.25
C SER A 198 -0.43 8.03 -15.84
N ARG A 199 -0.26 6.92 -15.12
CA ARG A 199 0.25 6.95 -13.73
C ARG A 199 1.29 5.87 -13.47
N ILE A 200 2.37 6.25 -12.82
CA ILE A 200 3.37 5.33 -12.26
C ILE A 200 3.36 5.42 -10.74
N ARG A 201 3.54 4.27 -10.08
CA ARG A 201 3.66 4.17 -8.62
C ARG A 201 5.10 3.88 -8.23
N MET A 202 5.62 4.68 -7.31
CA MET A 202 6.95 4.54 -6.72
C MET A 202 6.82 4.50 -5.20
N VAL A 203 7.48 3.53 -4.56
CA VAL A 203 7.43 3.31 -3.11
C VAL A 203 8.85 3.27 -2.58
N VAL A 204 9.14 4.06 -1.55
CA VAL A 204 10.42 4.02 -0.83
C VAL A 204 10.30 3.17 0.44
N HIS A 205 11.38 2.51 0.83
CA HIS A 205 11.48 1.69 2.04
C HIS A 205 12.90 1.73 2.60
N HIS A 206 13.17 1.06 3.72
CA HIS A 206 14.43 1.18 4.47
C HIS A 206 15.69 0.74 3.71
N GLN A 207 15.56 0.09 2.56
CA GLN A 207 16.69 -0.32 1.71
C GLN A 207 16.89 0.61 0.51
N ILE A 208 16.08 1.67 0.37
CA ILE A 208 16.26 2.74 -0.60
C ILE A 208 17.04 3.86 0.08
N THR A 209 18.26 4.09 -0.37
CA THR A 209 19.13 5.13 0.20
C THR A 209 18.87 6.48 -0.44
N ILE A 210 19.36 7.56 0.19
CA ILE A 210 19.32 8.90 -0.40
C ILE A 210 20.07 8.97 -1.74
N SER A 211 21.13 8.19 -1.90
CA SER A 211 21.86 8.07 -3.16
C SER A 211 20.99 7.44 -4.25
N ASP A 212 20.15 6.46 -3.89
CA ASP A 212 19.24 5.82 -4.84
C ASP A 212 18.11 6.77 -5.25
N VAL A 213 17.64 7.62 -4.33
CA VAL A 213 16.70 8.70 -4.65
C VAL A 213 17.31 9.68 -5.63
N HIS A 214 18.52 10.17 -5.38
CA HIS A 214 19.21 11.08 -6.30
C HIS A 214 19.45 10.46 -7.67
N TYR A 215 19.89 9.21 -7.72
CA TYR A 215 20.05 8.46 -8.97
C TYR A 215 18.74 8.37 -9.75
N THR A 216 17.65 8.02 -9.04
CA THR A 216 16.31 7.95 -9.61
C THR A 216 15.86 9.28 -10.21
N LEU A 217 16.11 10.40 -9.51
CA LEU A 217 15.80 11.73 -10.01
C LEU A 217 16.60 12.08 -11.28
N SER A 218 17.88 11.73 -11.33
CA SER A 218 18.71 11.94 -12.53
C SER A 218 18.19 11.15 -13.74
N CYS A 219 17.79 9.89 -13.55
CA CYS A 219 17.21 9.08 -14.63
C CYS A 219 15.85 9.61 -15.09
N LEU A 220 15.01 10.10 -14.17
CA LEU A 220 13.74 10.76 -14.51
C LEU A 220 13.99 12.01 -15.37
N GLN A 221 14.95 12.86 -15.00
CA GLN A 221 15.31 14.05 -15.77
C GLN A 221 15.78 13.69 -17.19
N GLN A 222 16.63 12.67 -17.33
CA GLN A 222 17.10 12.19 -18.64
C GLN A 222 15.95 11.64 -19.50
N ALA A 223 15.07 10.83 -18.90
CA ALA A 223 13.90 10.30 -19.60
C ALA A 223 12.97 11.42 -20.10
N MET A 224 12.77 12.46 -19.29
CA MET A 224 11.98 13.63 -19.69
C MET A 224 12.63 14.42 -20.83
N GLN A 225 13.95 14.58 -20.83
CA GLN A 225 14.69 15.28 -21.89
C GLN A 225 14.65 14.53 -23.23
N MET A 226 14.89 13.21 -23.23
CA MET A 226 14.86 12.38 -24.45
C MET A 226 13.50 12.37 -25.15
N ILE A 227 12.43 12.69 -24.43
CA ILE A 227 11.06 12.64 -24.93
C ILE A 227 10.57 14.02 -25.43
N GLN A 228 11.33 15.08 -25.12
CA GLN A 228 11.11 16.44 -25.61
C GLN A 228 11.84 16.75 -26.93
N GLU A 229 12.89 16.00 -27.29
CA GLU A 229 13.60 16.21 -28.55
C GLU A 229 12.76 15.79 -29.78
N PRO A 230 12.59 16.65 -30.81
CA PRO A 230 11.95 16.25 -32.05
C PRO A 230 12.82 15.23 -32.77
N SER A 231 12.21 14.15 -33.27
CA SER A 231 12.83 13.20 -34.19
C SER A 231 13.26 13.92 -35.47
N LEU A 232 14.48 14.46 -35.50
CA LEU A 232 15.14 14.87 -36.72
C LEU A 232 15.68 13.63 -37.42
N ASN A 233 15.43 13.55 -38.73
CA ASN A 233 15.92 12.59 -39.73
C ASN A 233 15.06 11.35 -40.01
N GLN A 234 14.03 11.53 -40.86
CA GLN A 234 13.85 10.71 -42.06
C GLN A 234 13.22 11.53 -43.21
N THR A 235 14.03 12.28 -43.95
CA THR A 235 13.78 12.58 -45.37
C THR A 235 15.13 12.78 -46.07
N GLY A 236 15.79 11.64 -46.31
CA GLY A 236 16.87 11.57 -47.29
C GLY A 236 16.29 11.67 -48.70
N LYS A 237 16.66 12.73 -49.40
CA LYS A 237 16.91 12.81 -50.85
C LYS A 237 15.99 12.01 -51.79
N THR A 238 15.18 12.75 -52.55
CA THR A 238 15.15 12.60 -54.02
C THR A 238 15.01 13.98 -54.63
N GLU A 239 16.14 14.55 -55.03
CA GLU A 239 16.16 15.45 -56.18
C GLU A 239 15.71 14.63 -57.39
N ASN A 240 14.70 15.09 -58.11
CA ASN A 240 14.65 14.85 -59.54
C ASN A 240 14.17 16.13 -60.21
N ALA A 241 15.12 16.74 -60.91
CA ALA A 241 14.86 17.69 -61.96
C ALA A 241 14.01 17.03 -63.05
N LEU A 242 13.03 17.74 -63.59
CA LEU A 242 13.11 18.26 -64.95
C LEU A 242 11.84 19.08 -65.28
N SER A 243 12.12 20.26 -65.81
CA SER A 243 11.21 21.19 -66.47
C SER A 243 10.83 20.73 -67.89
N PHE A 244 9.63 21.18 -68.29
CA PHE A 244 8.93 21.07 -69.60
C PHE A 244 8.02 19.85 -69.79
#